data_AF-A0AAV6Z275-F1
#
_entry.id   AF-A0AAV6Z275-F1
#
_cell.length_a   1.000
_cell.length_b   1.000
_cell.length_c   1.000
_cell.angle_alpha   90.00
_cell.angle_beta   90.00
_cell.angle_gamma   90.00
#
_symmetry.space_group_name_H-M   'P 1'
#
loop_
_entity.id
_entity.type
_entity.pdbx_description
1 polymer ?
#
loop_
_entity_poly.entity_id
_entity_poly.type
_entity_poly.pdbx_seq_one_letter_code
_entity_poly.pdbx_strand_id
1 'polypeptide(L)'
;TKGISCNAVTDPLHIGKKQYTASFTDEKFTNIKELNCDNTKCTTFKCLMKDLQLREDYYVNVSTRIWNGTFAATSFQSLELVVTATLDTFNPEIFVISNNKLLVPLTIIKPNEKAEVPIGVVVGSAIAGLVLLAALVAALWKLGFFKRKYEKLQKTEDEIAETTQLN
;
A
#
# COMPACT_ATOMS: atom_id res chain seq x y z
N THR A 1 -26.07 7.25 -29.49
CA THR A 1 -25.65 8.38 -28.64
C THR A 1 -25.49 9.60 -29.53
N LYS A 2 -26.47 10.52 -29.51
CA LYS A 2 -26.43 11.72 -30.34
C LYS A 2 -25.33 12.65 -29.78
N GLY A 3 -24.41 13.11 -30.62
CA GLY A 3 -23.47 14.18 -30.28
C GLY A 3 -22.09 13.80 -29.73
N ILE A 4 -21.88 12.61 -29.13
CA ILE A 4 -20.58 12.25 -28.53
C ILE A 4 -19.74 11.35 -29.45
N SER A 5 -18.49 11.73 -29.72
CA SER A 5 -17.53 10.96 -30.53
C SER A 5 -16.16 10.94 -29.87
N CYS A 6 -15.59 9.76 -29.59
CA CYS A 6 -14.30 9.60 -28.91
C CYS A 6 -13.25 8.95 -29.82
N ASN A 7 -12.00 9.43 -29.78
CA ASN A 7 -10.88 8.85 -30.53
C ASN A 7 -10.04 7.86 -29.71
N ALA A 8 -10.70 6.96 -28.97
CA ALA A 8 -10.01 5.95 -28.17
C ALA A 8 -9.46 4.81 -29.03
N VAL A 9 -8.19 4.45 -28.83
CA VAL A 9 -7.56 3.28 -29.46
C VAL A 9 -7.65 2.09 -28.51
N THR A 10 -8.21 0.98 -28.98
CA THR A 10 -8.27 -0.27 -28.20
C THR A 10 -6.95 -1.02 -28.33
N ASP A 11 -6.36 -1.39 -27.18
CA ASP A 11 -5.11 -2.17 -27.10
C ASP A 11 -3.97 -1.63 -27.98
N PRO A 12 -3.52 -0.37 -27.78
CA PRO A 12 -2.44 0.21 -28.58
C PRO A 12 -1.12 -0.56 -28.48
N LEU A 13 -0.92 -1.26 -27.35
CA LEU A 13 0.28 -2.05 -27.07
C LEU A 13 0.18 -3.51 -27.56
N HIS A 14 -0.94 -3.91 -28.17
CA HIS A 14 -1.16 -5.26 -28.70
C HIS A 14 -0.90 -6.37 -27.65
N ILE A 15 -1.23 -6.11 -26.40
CA ILE A 15 -0.91 -6.96 -25.25
C ILE A 15 -1.71 -8.26 -25.37
N GLY A 16 -1.00 -9.39 -25.44
CA GLY A 16 -1.58 -10.73 -25.60
C GLY A 16 -1.78 -11.19 -27.05
N LYS A 17 -1.57 -10.32 -28.05
CA LYS A 17 -1.56 -10.72 -29.48
C LYS A 17 -0.17 -11.12 -29.97
N LYS A 18 0.88 -10.58 -29.36
CA LYS A 18 2.28 -10.98 -29.57
C LYS A 18 2.84 -11.51 -28.24
N GLN A 19 3.82 -12.41 -28.30
CA GLN A 19 4.65 -12.74 -27.13
C GLN A 19 5.41 -11.46 -26.75
N TYR A 20 4.84 -10.68 -25.85
CA TYR A 20 5.52 -9.59 -25.19
C TYR A 20 6.28 -10.21 -24.02
N THR A 21 7.60 -10.32 -24.16
CA THR A 21 8.46 -10.57 -22.99
C THR A 21 8.39 -9.33 -22.14
N ALA A 22 7.54 -9.39 -21.12
CA ALA A 22 7.40 -8.28 -20.23
C ALA A 22 8.72 -8.13 -19.46
N SER A 23 9.47 -7.09 -19.80
CA SER A 23 10.65 -6.66 -19.05
C SER A 23 10.13 -5.84 -17.88
N PHE A 24 9.84 -6.53 -16.78
CA PHE A 24 9.56 -5.87 -15.53
C PHE A 24 10.91 -5.50 -14.92
N THR A 25 11.19 -4.20 -14.86
CA THR A 25 12.25 -3.72 -13.99
C THR A 25 11.73 -3.86 -12.56
N ASP A 26 12.55 -4.34 -11.62
CA ASP A 26 12.23 -4.35 -10.19
C ASP A 26 12.08 -2.90 -9.69
N GLU A 27 10.95 -2.27 -9.98
CA GLU A 27 10.58 -0.97 -9.44
C GLU A 27 10.01 -1.21 -8.05
N LYS A 28 10.72 -0.81 -6.99
CA LYS A 28 10.15 -0.90 -5.64
C LYS A 28 9.06 0.16 -5.46
N PHE A 29 7.80 -0.18 -5.69
CA PHE A 29 6.64 0.67 -5.35
C PHE A 29 6.42 0.81 -3.83
N THR A 30 7.35 0.35 -2.98
CA THR A 30 7.28 0.41 -1.51
C THR A 30 7.03 1.83 -0.98
N ASN A 31 7.45 2.87 -1.71
CA ASN A 31 7.23 4.28 -1.36
C ASN A 31 6.22 5.00 -2.27
N ILE A 32 5.69 4.32 -3.29
CA ILE A 32 4.79 4.92 -4.29
C ILE A 32 3.38 4.45 -3.99
N LYS A 33 2.54 5.37 -3.50
CA LYS A 33 1.13 5.08 -3.16
C LYS A 33 0.18 5.34 -4.32
N GLU A 34 0.58 6.21 -5.24
CA GLU A 34 -0.25 6.69 -6.34
C GLU A 34 0.53 6.68 -7.66
N LEU A 35 -0.06 6.12 -8.71
CA LEU A 35 0.38 6.23 -10.10
C LEU A 35 -0.59 7.12 -10.86
N ASN A 36 -0.07 8.19 -11.45
CA ASN A 36 -0.83 9.18 -12.21
C ASN A 36 -0.03 9.59 -13.47
N CYS A 37 -0.56 10.52 -14.27
CA CYS A 37 0.10 10.95 -15.50
C CYS A 37 1.31 11.89 -15.28
N ASP A 38 1.59 12.30 -14.04
CA ASP A 38 2.76 13.10 -13.69
C ASP A 38 3.98 12.21 -13.44
N ASN A 39 3.77 11.01 -12.89
CA ASN A 39 4.84 10.07 -12.54
C ASN A 39 4.89 8.82 -13.45
N THR A 40 3.94 8.63 -14.37
CA THR A 40 3.93 7.51 -15.32
C THR A 40 3.68 7.93 -16.76
N LYS A 41 3.99 7.03 -17.70
CA LYS A 41 3.66 7.22 -19.12
C LYS A 41 2.16 7.01 -19.34
N CYS A 42 1.44 8.08 -19.63
CA CYS A 42 0.01 8.05 -19.94
C CYS A 42 -0.30 8.05 -21.45
N THR A 43 -1.44 7.45 -21.79
CA THR A 43 -2.08 7.62 -23.11
C THR A 43 -3.36 8.41 -22.92
N THR A 44 -3.56 9.44 -23.75
CA THR A 44 -4.76 10.29 -23.70
C THR A 44 -5.66 10.01 -24.88
N PHE A 45 -6.97 9.98 -24.65
CA PHE A 45 -8.00 10.02 -25.69
C PHE A 45 -8.93 11.21 -25.42
N LYS A 46 -9.58 11.70 -26.47
CA LYS A 46 -10.47 12.86 -26.45
C LYS A 46 -11.86 12.44 -26.91
N CYS A 47 -12.88 13.03 -26.30
CA CYS A 47 -14.26 12.90 -26.70
C CYS A 47 -14.80 14.27 -27.10
N LEU A 48 -15.24 14.41 -28.35
CA LEU A 48 -15.95 15.57 -28.83
C LEU A 48 -17.44 15.39 -28.52
N MET A 49 -18.04 16.41 -27.92
CA MET A 49 -19.48 16.49 -27.66
C MET A 49 -20.06 17.62 -28.50
N LYS A 50 -21.01 17.28 -29.37
CA LYS A 50 -21.75 18.21 -30.24
C LYS A 50 -23.22 18.23 -29.83
N ASP A 51 -23.88 19.36 -30.07
CA ASP A 51 -25.33 19.51 -29.92
C ASP A 51 -25.84 19.15 -28.52
N LEU A 52 -25.13 19.59 -27.49
CA LEU A 52 -25.52 19.42 -26.09
C LEU A 52 -26.82 20.20 -25.81
N GLN A 53 -27.85 19.51 -25.33
CA GLN A 53 -29.11 20.12 -24.92
C GLN A 53 -29.06 20.58 -23.45
N LEU A 54 -29.75 21.67 -23.16
CA LEU A 54 -29.87 22.17 -21.79
C LEU A 54 -30.65 21.19 -20.93
N ARG A 55 -30.16 20.95 -19.70
CA ARG A 55 -30.75 20.03 -18.70
C ARG A 55 -30.84 18.57 -19.16
N GLU A 56 -29.91 18.15 -20.02
CA GLU A 56 -29.73 16.73 -20.37
C GLU A 56 -28.39 16.23 -19.82
N ASP A 57 -28.39 14.99 -19.33
CA ASP A 57 -27.20 14.35 -18.80
C ASP A 57 -26.51 13.51 -19.87
N TYR A 58 -25.19 13.62 -19.96
CA TYR A 58 -24.36 12.93 -20.93
C TYR A 58 -23.36 12.01 -20.22
N TYR A 59 -23.27 10.76 -20.69
CA TYR A 59 -22.45 9.73 -20.07
C TYR A 59 -21.41 9.19 -21.06
N VAL A 60 -20.16 9.11 -20.60
CA VAL A 60 -19.07 8.45 -21.31
C VAL A 60 -18.59 7.27 -20.49
N ASN A 61 -18.87 6.06 -20.97
CA ASN A 61 -18.47 4.83 -20.29
C ASN A 61 -17.07 4.43 -20.76
N VAL A 62 -16.13 4.38 -19.81
CA VAL A 62 -14.73 3.99 -20.07
C VAL A 62 -14.48 2.64 -19.43
N SER A 63 -14.05 1.68 -20.24
CA SER A 63 -13.67 0.34 -19.77
C SER A 63 -12.17 0.15 -19.92
N THR A 64 -11.50 -0.20 -18.83
CA THR A 64 -10.04 -0.42 -18.80
C THR A 64 -9.73 -1.86 -18.41
N ARG A 65 -8.66 -2.42 -18.99
CA ARG A 65 -8.14 -3.73 -18.58
C ARG A 65 -6.78 -3.56 -17.91
N ILE A 66 -6.67 -4.04 -16.68
CA ILE A 66 -5.42 -4.02 -15.92
C ILE A 66 -4.69 -5.34 -16.18
N TRP A 67 -3.39 -5.26 -16.49
CA TRP A 67 -2.57 -6.44 -16.75
C TRP A 67 -1.94 -6.96 -15.46
N ASN A 68 -2.30 -8.19 -15.07
CA ASN A 68 -1.83 -8.81 -13.82
C ASN A 68 -0.29 -8.93 -13.78
N GLY A 69 0.36 -9.25 -14.90
CA GLY A 69 1.82 -9.46 -14.93
C GLY A 69 2.62 -8.26 -14.41
N THR A 70 2.21 -7.05 -14.76
CA THR A 70 2.88 -5.80 -14.34
C THR A 70 2.88 -5.63 -12.83
N PHE A 71 1.73 -5.90 -12.21
CA PHE A 71 1.59 -5.78 -10.78
C PHE A 71 2.18 -6.97 -10.05
N ALA A 72 2.10 -8.18 -10.61
CA ALA A 72 2.63 -9.40 -10.00
C ALA A 72 4.13 -9.31 -9.68
N ALA A 73 4.92 -8.71 -10.58
CA ALA A 73 6.37 -8.58 -10.43
C ALA A 73 6.81 -7.54 -9.37
N THR A 74 5.90 -6.72 -8.83
CA THR A 74 6.28 -5.56 -8.01
C THR A 74 5.86 -5.67 -6.54
N SER A 75 6.68 -5.21 -5.58
CA SER A 75 6.31 -5.18 -4.15
C SER A 75 5.46 -3.95 -3.77
N PHE A 76 4.19 -4.17 -3.42
CA PHE A 76 3.28 -3.16 -2.86
C PHE A 76 2.08 -3.83 -2.15
N GLN A 77 1.55 -3.20 -1.10
CA GLN A 77 0.33 -3.66 -0.41
C GLN A 77 -0.94 -3.09 -1.05
N SER A 78 -0.94 -1.77 -1.29
CA SER A 78 -2.03 -1.02 -1.90
C SER A 78 -1.44 0.06 -2.79
N LEU A 79 -2.01 0.22 -3.98
CA LEU A 79 -1.58 1.19 -4.97
C LEU A 79 -2.81 1.82 -5.64
N GLU A 80 -2.85 3.13 -5.75
CA GLU A 80 -3.91 3.84 -6.45
C GLU A 80 -3.46 4.22 -7.86
N LEU A 81 -4.22 3.80 -8.87
CA LEU A 81 -4.07 4.30 -10.23
C LEU A 81 -5.07 5.42 -10.44
N VAL A 82 -4.59 6.65 -10.66
CA VAL A 82 -5.43 7.82 -10.81
C VAL A 82 -5.51 8.22 -12.28
N VAL A 83 -6.71 8.15 -12.83
CA VAL A 83 -7.02 8.67 -14.16
C VAL A 83 -7.54 10.10 -14.03
N THR A 84 -7.02 11.02 -14.83
CA THR A 84 -7.50 12.40 -14.89
C THR A 84 -8.42 12.57 -16.09
N ALA A 85 -9.66 12.99 -15.84
CA ALA A 85 -10.60 13.40 -16.87
C ALA A 85 -10.76 14.91 -16.84
N THR A 86 -10.59 15.56 -18.00
CA THR A 86 -10.76 17.01 -18.14
C THR A 86 -11.85 17.33 -19.16
N LEU A 87 -12.66 18.34 -18.87
CA LEU A 87 -13.75 18.80 -19.71
C LEU A 87 -13.47 20.23 -20.14
N ASP A 88 -13.22 20.43 -21.43
CA ASP A 88 -12.93 21.73 -22.00
C ASP A 88 -14.05 22.18 -22.95
N THR A 89 -14.23 23.48 -23.08
CA THR A 89 -15.15 24.10 -24.05
C THR A 89 -14.37 24.62 -25.25
N PHE A 90 -15.00 24.60 -26.43
CA PHE A 90 -14.44 25.21 -27.63
C PHE A 90 -14.35 26.74 -27.54
N ASN A 91 -15.21 27.38 -26.75
CA ASN A 91 -15.26 28.83 -26.57
C ASN A 91 -15.20 29.19 -25.08
N PRO A 92 -13.98 29.29 -24.50
CA PRO A 92 -13.80 29.59 -23.08
C PRO A 92 -14.22 31.00 -22.68
N GLU A 93 -14.35 31.92 -23.63
CA GLU A 93 -14.80 33.30 -23.38
C GLU A 93 -16.30 33.40 -23.09
N ILE A 94 -17.09 32.41 -23.55
CA ILE A 94 -18.56 32.42 -23.48
C ILE A 94 -19.04 31.41 -22.43
N PHE A 95 -18.33 30.29 -22.26
CA PHE A 95 -18.73 29.22 -21.37
C PHE A 95 -17.65 28.96 -20.31
N VAL A 96 -18.03 29.09 -19.04
CA VAL A 96 -17.16 28.79 -17.90
C VAL A 96 -17.61 27.50 -17.24
N ILE A 97 -16.70 26.54 -17.12
CA ILE A 97 -16.93 25.27 -16.44
C ILE A 97 -16.30 25.35 -15.06
N SER A 98 -17.12 25.33 -14.01
CA SER A 98 -16.64 25.48 -12.63
C SER A 98 -15.75 24.32 -12.17
N ASN A 99 -16.09 23.08 -12.58
CA ASN A 99 -15.37 21.86 -12.21
C ASN A 99 -14.98 21.10 -13.48
N ASN A 100 -13.90 21.54 -14.12
CA ASN A 100 -13.45 20.99 -15.41
C ASN A 100 -12.49 19.81 -15.26
N LYS A 101 -12.10 19.43 -14.04
CA LYS A 101 -11.18 18.33 -13.75
C LYS A 101 -11.83 17.35 -12.78
N LEU A 102 -11.73 16.07 -13.10
CA LEU A 102 -12.17 14.96 -12.28
C LEU A 102 -11.06 13.93 -12.17
N LEU A 103 -10.70 13.57 -10.95
CA LEU A 103 -9.76 12.49 -10.65
C LEU A 103 -10.54 11.22 -10.34
N VAL A 104 -10.20 10.12 -11.02
CA VAL A 104 -10.85 8.82 -10.86
C VAL A 104 -9.81 7.83 -10.32
N PRO A 105 -9.79 7.57 -9.00
CA PRO A 105 -8.86 6.63 -8.39
C PRO A 105 -9.33 5.18 -8.58
N LEU A 106 -8.40 4.30 -8.91
CA LEU A 106 -8.58 2.86 -9.04
C LEU A 106 -7.61 2.16 -8.09
N THR A 107 -8.13 1.60 -7.00
CA THR A 107 -7.30 0.94 -5.99
C THR A 107 -6.99 -0.50 -6.39
N ILE A 108 -5.70 -0.86 -6.40
CA ILE A 108 -5.19 -2.22 -6.57
C ILE A 108 -4.63 -2.69 -5.23
N ILE A 109 -5.18 -3.78 -4.71
CA ILE A 109 -4.76 -4.35 -3.42
C ILE A 109 -4.15 -5.73 -3.67
N LYS A 110 -2.97 -5.96 -3.09
CA LYS A 110 -2.36 -7.30 -3.06
C LYS A 110 -2.63 -7.97 -1.72
N PRO A 111 -3.46 -9.02 -1.68
CA PRO A 111 -3.85 -9.64 -0.42
C PRO A 111 -2.71 -10.38 0.29
N ASN A 112 -1.69 -10.83 -0.46
CA ASN A 112 -0.60 -11.65 0.08
C ASN A 112 0.66 -10.85 0.46
N GLU A 113 0.71 -9.55 0.18
CA GLU A 113 1.78 -8.69 0.71
C GLU A 113 1.44 -8.31 2.15
N LYS A 114 2.18 -8.89 3.10
CA LYS A 114 2.12 -8.47 4.49
C LYS A 114 2.78 -7.10 4.58
N ALA A 115 2.08 -6.12 5.17
CA ALA A 115 2.68 -4.83 5.50
C ALA A 115 4.01 -5.09 6.23
N GLU A 116 5.10 -4.58 5.68
CA GLU A 116 6.43 -4.76 6.26
C GLU A 116 6.45 -4.08 7.62
N VAL A 117 6.47 -4.87 8.70
CA VAL A 117 6.51 -4.34 10.06
C VAL A 117 7.89 -3.69 10.23
N PRO A 118 7.99 -2.39 10.52
CA PRO A 118 9.27 -1.73 10.61
C PRO A 118 10.14 -2.41 11.67
N ILE A 119 11.37 -2.77 11.32
CA ILE A 119 12.30 -3.47 12.22
C ILE A 119 12.48 -2.70 13.54
N GLY A 120 12.44 -1.37 13.49
CA GLY A 120 12.49 -0.52 14.69
C GLY A 120 11.34 -0.75 15.67
N VAL A 121 10.13 -1.07 15.19
CA VAL A 121 8.99 -1.40 16.06
C VAL A 121 9.23 -2.73 16.78
N VAL A 122 9.79 -3.72 16.07
CA VAL A 122 10.13 -5.03 16.67
C VAL A 122 11.18 -4.85 17.77
N VAL A 123 12.29 -4.17 17.46
CA VAL A 123 13.38 -3.93 18.43
C VAL A 123 12.89 -3.08 19.60
N GLY A 124 12.13 -2.02 19.34
CA GLY A 124 11.57 -1.16 20.39
C GLY A 124 10.65 -1.93 21.33
N SER A 125 9.79 -2.80 20.79
CA SER A 125 8.88 -3.61 21.60
C SER A 125 9.62 -4.61 22.50
N ALA A 126 10.72 -5.21 22.02
CA ALA A 126 11.54 -6.12 22.81
C ALA A 126 12.23 -5.41 23.99
N ILE A 127 12.79 -4.22 23.75
CA ILE A 127 13.45 -3.42 24.79
C ILE A 127 12.43 -2.97 25.84
N ALA A 128 11.28 -2.44 25.40
CA ALA A 128 10.21 -2.01 26.29
C ALA A 128 9.68 -3.17 27.15
N GLY A 129 9.50 -4.36 26.54
CA GLY A 129 9.10 -5.57 27.24
C GLY A 129 10.10 -6.02 28.30
N LEU A 130 11.41 -5.97 28.00
CA LEU A 130 12.47 -6.28 28.95
C LEU A 130 12.51 -5.30 30.14
N VAL A 131 12.37 -4.00 29.87
CA VAL A 131 12.34 -2.98 30.92
C VAL A 131 11.13 -3.17 31.83
N LEU A 132 9.95 -3.41 31.25
CA LEU A 132 8.73 -3.70 32.02
C LEU A 132 8.91 -4.95 32.89
N LEU A 133 9.48 -6.02 32.32
CA LEU A 133 9.73 -7.26 33.03
C LEU A 133 10.71 -7.06 34.20
N ALA A 134 11.81 -6.33 33.98
CA ALA A 134 12.77 -6.01 35.03
C ALA A 134 12.13 -5.19 36.17
N ALA A 135 11.27 -4.22 35.84
CA ALA A 135 10.54 -3.43 36.82
C ALA A 135 9.58 -4.29 37.66
N LEU A 136 8.87 -5.23 37.03
CA LEU A 136 8.00 -6.18 37.74
C LEU A 136 8.79 -7.09 38.69
N VAL A 137 9.92 -7.63 38.24
CA VAL A 137 10.81 -8.44 39.10
C VAL A 137 11.30 -7.63 40.30
N ALA A 138 11.73 -6.38 40.08
CA ALA A 138 12.18 -5.51 41.16
C ALA A 138 11.05 -5.18 42.16
N ALA A 139 9.83 -4.94 41.68
CA ALA A 139 8.67 -4.72 42.54
C ALA A 139 8.33 -5.97 43.38
N LEU A 140 8.29 -7.16 42.76
CA LEU A 140 8.03 -8.43 43.44
C LEU A 140 9.13 -8.78 44.45
N TRP A 141 10.39 -8.42 44.15
CA TRP A 141 11.50 -8.54 45.09
C TRP A 141 11.31 -7.63 46.31
N LYS A 142 10.94 -6.36 46.08
CA LYS A 142 10.73 -5.38 47.14
C LYS A 142 9.52 -5.71 48.03
N LEU A 143 8.48 -6.32 47.46
CA LEU A 143 7.30 -6.83 48.17
C LEU A 143 7.55 -8.15 48.91
N GLY A 144 8.77 -8.71 48.84
CA GLY A 144 9.17 -9.86 49.67
C GLY A 144 8.72 -11.23 49.16
N PHE A 145 8.12 -11.32 47.97
CA PHE A 145 7.60 -12.57 47.42
C PHE A 145 8.73 -13.56 47.07
N PHE A 146 9.85 -13.03 46.58
CA PHE A 146 11.00 -13.82 46.13
C PHE A 146 12.09 -14.04 47.19
N LYS A 147 12.13 -13.19 48.23
CA LYS A 147 13.17 -13.23 49.28
C LYS A 147 13.24 -14.59 49.99
N ARG A 148 12.09 -15.26 50.19
CA ARG A 148 12.00 -16.60 50.80
C ARG A 148 12.36 -17.76 49.86
N LYS A 149 12.24 -17.58 48.54
CA LYS A 149 12.52 -18.66 47.56
C LYS A 149 13.97 -18.67 47.10
N TYR A 150 14.61 -17.51 46.91
CA TYR A 150 16.02 -17.45 46.52
C TYR A 150 16.97 -17.94 47.62
N GLU A 151 16.65 -17.66 48.90
CA GLU A 151 17.42 -18.19 50.04
C GLU A 151 17.39 -19.72 50.09
N LYS A 152 16.26 -20.33 49.69
CA LYS A 152 16.17 -21.79 49.55
C LYS A 152 16.94 -22.32 48.35
N LEU A 153 16.94 -21.62 47.21
CA LEU A 153 17.67 -22.06 46.02
C LEU A 153 19.19 -21.99 46.22
N GLN A 154 19.71 -20.87 46.74
CA GLN A 154 21.14 -20.73 47.05
C GLN A 154 21.60 -21.79 48.04
N LYS A 155 20.82 -22.01 49.12
CA LYS A 155 21.16 -23.03 50.11
C LYS A 155 21.17 -24.45 49.51
N THR A 156 20.27 -24.74 48.58
CA THR A 156 20.25 -26.03 47.87
C THR A 156 21.41 -26.17 46.87
N GLU A 157 21.82 -25.10 46.17
CA GLU A 157 23.00 -25.13 45.30
C GLU A 157 24.32 -25.30 46.08
N ASP A 158 24.43 -24.62 47.23
CA ASP A 158 25.57 -24.78 48.15
C ASP A 158 25.59 -26.19 48.78
N GLU A 159 24.44 -26.73 49.22
CA GLU A 159 24.34 -28.11 49.74
C GLU A 159 24.68 -29.18 48.69
N ILE A 160 24.31 -28.97 47.41
CA ILE A 160 24.64 -29.88 46.30
C ILE A 160 26.12 -29.77 45.90
N ALA A 161 26.71 -28.57 45.96
CA ALA A 161 28.14 -28.37 45.70
C ALA A 161 29.02 -29.02 46.78
N GLU A 162 28.60 -29.00 48.05
CA GLU A 162 29.32 -29.69 49.14
C GLU A 162 29.20 -31.22 49.05
N THR A 163 28.07 -31.78 48.62
CA THR A 163 27.91 -33.25 48.47
C THR A 163 28.66 -33.82 47.27
N THR A 164 28.89 -33.04 46.22
CA THR A 164 29.63 -33.47 45.02
C THR A 164 31.16 -33.52 45.26
N GLN A 165 31.66 -32.80 46.27
CA GLN A 165 33.08 -32.81 46.66
C GLN A 165 33.44 -33.91 47.68
N LEU A 166 32.45 -34.65 48.19
CA LEU A 166 32.62 -35.64 49.27
C LEU A 166 32.50 -37.11 48.80
N ASN A 167 32.46 -37.36 47.48
CA ASN A 167 32.43 -38.69 46.85
C ASN A 167 33.48 -38.77 45.74
#